data_AF-A0A2N0W0Y1-F1
#
_entry.id   AF-A0A2N0W0Y1-F1
#
_cell.length_a   1.000
_cell.length_b   1.000
_cell.length_c   1.000
_cell.angle_alpha   90.00
_cell.angle_beta   90.00
_cell.angle_gamma   90.00
#
_symmetry.space_group_name_H-M   'P 1'
#
loop_
_entity.id
_entity.type
_entity.pdbx_description
1 polymer ?
#
loop_
_entity_poly.entity_id
_entity_poly.type
_entity_poly.pdbx_seq_one_letter_code
_entity_poly.pdbx_strand_id
1 'polypeptide(L)' 'MATITVRNLDDEVKELLRIAAAQKGHSMEEEARLILKQALTTPASGVGLGSQLRQRFSLLHVDTLELPSK' A
#
# COMPACT_ATOMS: atom_id res chain seq x y z
N MET A 1 1.25 25.00 7.36
CA MET A 1 2.36 24.05 7.14
C MET A 1 2.45 23.19 8.39
N ALA A 2 2.30 21.87 8.25
CA ALA A 2 2.60 20.96 9.34
C ALA A 2 4.04 20.48 9.17
N THR A 3 4.86 20.61 10.21
CA THR A 3 6.26 20.16 10.18
C THR A 3 6.35 18.89 11.02
N ILE A 4 6.93 17.84 10.43
CA ILE A 4 7.24 16.59 11.13
C ILE A 4 8.75 16.44 11.12
N THR A 5 9.33 16.19 12.29
CA THR A 5 10.77 15.90 12.43
C THR A 5 10.94 14.45 12.86
N VAL A 6 11.59 13.65 12.00
CA VAL A 6 11.94 12.27 12.32
C VAL A 6 13.37 12.28 12.87
N ARG A 7 13.52 11.90 14.14
CA ARG A 7 14.85 11.80 14.80
C ARG A 7 15.36 10.37 14.65
N ASN A 8 16.69 10.21 14.55
CA ASN A 8 17.36 8.93 14.42
C ASN A 8 16.81 8.10 13.24
N LEU A 9 16.61 8.73 12.09
CA LEU A 9 16.26 8.01 10.87
C LEU A 9 17.49 7.21 10.42
N ASP A 10 17.31 5.90 10.20
CA ASP A 10 18.37 5.04 9.70
C ASP A 10 18.95 5.59 8.39
N ASP A 11 20.28 5.61 8.30
CA ASP A 11 20.98 6.14 7.12
C ASP A 11 20.62 5.36 5.84
N GLU A 12 20.36 4.05 5.97
CA GLU A 12 19.88 3.22 4.88
C GLU A 12 18.50 3.71 4.37
N VAL A 13 17.57 4.00 5.28
CA VAL A 13 16.23 4.50 4.92
C VAL A 13 16.34 5.87 4.24
N LYS A 14 17.24 6.73 4.71
CA LYS A 14 17.51 8.03 4.10
C LYS A 14 18.04 7.90 2.67
N GLU A 15 18.96 6.98 2.42
CA GLU A 15 19.48 6.73 1.07
C GLU A 15 18.43 6.12 0.15
N LEU A 16 17.64 5.16 0.64
CA LEU A 16 16.52 4.59 -0.11
C LEU A 16 15.50 5.67 -0.49
N LEU A 17 15.19 6.59 0.42
CA LEU A 17 14.30 7.72 0.16
C LEU A 17 14.87 8.65 -0.92
N ARG A 18 16.18 8.91 -0.88
CA ARG A 18 16.88 9.72 -1.90
C ARG A 18 16.79 9.07 -3.29
N ILE A 19 17.05 7.77 -3.36
CA ILE A 19 17.01 7.00 -4.61
C ILE A 19 15.59 6.97 -5.16
N ALA A 20 14.59 6.66 -4.33
CA ALA A 20 13.19 6.63 -4.72
C ALA A 20 12.71 7.97 -5.27
N ALA A 21 13.08 9.07 -4.60
CA ALA A 21 12.76 10.42 -5.05
C ALA A 21 13.39 10.75 -6.42
N ALA A 22 14.67 10.41 -6.59
CA ALA A 22 15.39 10.62 -7.85
C ALA A 22 14.80 9.80 -9.01
N GLN A 23 14.40 8.55 -8.76
CA GLN A 23 13.75 7.69 -9.75
C GLN A 23 12.41 8.24 -10.23
N LYS A 24 11.65 8.88 -9.32
CA LYS A 24 10.33 9.45 -9.62
C LYS A 24 10.38 10.90 -10.10
N GLY A 25 11.55 11.54 -10.10
CA GLY A 25 11.72 12.93 -10.52
C GLY A 25 11.14 13.96 -9.55
N HIS A 26 11.11 13.64 -8.26
CA HIS A 26 10.58 14.52 -7.22
C HIS A 26 11.61 14.78 -6.11
N SER A 27 11.34 15.76 -5.25
CA SER A 27 12.21 16.03 -4.10
C SER A 27 12.07 14.92 -3.06
N MET A 28 13.09 14.77 -2.21
CA MET A 28 13.07 13.82 -1.09
C MET A 28 11.88 14.08 -0.14
N GLU A 29 11.53 15.35 0.08
CA GLU A 29 10.37 15.74 0.89
C GLU A 29 9.05 15.32 0.25
N GLU A 30 8.91 15.53 -1.06
CA GLU A 30 7.72 15.13 -1.81
C GLU A 30 7.53 13.60 -1.74
N GLU A 31 8.60 12.85 -1.95
CA GLU A 31 8.57 11.39 -1.86
C GLU A 31 8.18 10.91 -0.46
N ALA A 32 8.74 11.52 0.59
CA ALA A 32 8.34 11.23 1.96
C ALA A 32 6.85 11.49 2.20
N ARG A 33 6.32 12.59 1.64
CA ARG A 33 4.90 12.94 1.76
C ARG A 33 4.01 11.94 1.02
N LEU A 34 4.41 11.50 -0.17
CA LEU A 34 3.69 10.49 -0.95
C LEU A 34 3.68 9.14 -0.23
N ILE A 35 4.82 8.70 0.31
CA ILE A 35 4.92 7.46 1.08
C ILE A 35 4.03 7.52 2.33
N LEU A 36 4.10 8.60 3.11
CA LEU A 36 3.25 8.78 4.29
C LEU A 36 1.77 8.80 3.91
N LYS A 37 1.41 9.50 2.84
CA LYS A 37 0.04 9.51 2.32
C LYS A 37 -0.40 8.10 1.95
N GLN A 38 0.38 7.37 1.15
CA GLN A 38 0.07 6.01 0.73
C GLN A 38 -0.05 5.06 1.92
N ALA A 39 0.87 5.11 2.88
CA ALA A 39 0.82 4.28 4.08
C ALA A 39 -0.42 4.54 4.94
N LEU A 40 -0.90 5.79 4.98
CA LEU A 40 -2.08 6.18 5.78
C LEU A 40 -3.41 6.05 5.02
N THR A 41 -3.41 6.15 3.69
CA THR A 41 -4.63 6.03 2.86
C THR A 41 -4.84 4.64 2.29
N THR A 42 -3.78 3.85 2.17
CA THR A 42 -3.94 2.41 1.95
C THR A 42 -4.50 1.86 3.25
N PRO A 43 -5.77 1.43 3.30
CA PRO A 43 -6.24 0.74 4.48
C PRO A 43 -5.27 -0.42 4.66
N ALA A 44 -4.65 -0.53 5.84
CA ALA A 44 -3.94 -1.74 6.21
C ALA A 44 -4.87 -2.87 5.79
N SER A 45 -4.45 -3.67 4.81
CA SER A 45 -5.26 -4.72 4.22
C SER A 45 -5.35 -5.86 5.24
N GLY A 46 -5.94 -5.56 6.41
CA GLY A 46 -6.34 -6.53 7.44
C GLY A 46 -7.44 -7.46 6.93
N VAL A 47 -7.97 -7.18 5.74
CA VAL A 47 -8.77 -8.11 4.97
C VAL A 47 -7.78 -8.89 4.11
N GLY A 48 -7.26 -10.00 4.64
CA GLY A 48 -6.45 -10.94 3.87
C GLY A 48 -7.19 -11.36 2.59
N LEU A 49 -6.45 -11.84 1.58
CA LEU A 49 -7.00 -12.19 0.26
C LEU A 49 -8.30 -13.01 0.35
N GLY A 50 -8.35 -13.99 1.27
CA GLY A 50 -9.54 -14.82 1.50
C GLY A 50 -10.76 -14.04 1.99
N SER A 51 -10.56 -13.06 2.88
CA SER A 51 -11.65 -12.19 3.37
C SER A 51 -12.13 -11.24 2.27
N GLN A 52 -11.25 -10.78 1.39
CA GLN A 52 -11.64 -9.96 0.23
C GLN A 52 -12.42 -10.77 -0.80
N LEU A 53 -11.98 -11.99 -1.08
CA LEU A 53 -12.70 -12.92 -1.95
C LEU A 53 -14.10 -13.17 -1.38
N ARG A 54 -14.18 -13.55 -0.09
CA ARG A 54 -15.46 -13.83 0.57
C ARG A 54 -16.40 -12.64 0.54
N GLN A 55 -15.90 -11.41 0.74
CA GLN A 55 -16.72 -10.20 0.63
C GLN A 55 -17.24 -9.99 -0.80
N ARG A 56 -16.39 -10.14 -1.82
CA ARG A 56 -16.79 -10.00 -3.23
C ARG A 56 -17.86 -11.01 -3.65
N PHE A 57 -17.74 -12.24 -3.19
CA PHE A 57 -18.68 -13.32 -3.50
C PHE A 57 -19.83 -13.44 -2.49
N SER A 58 -19.87 -12.63 -1.42
CA SER A 58 -20.92 -12.72 -0.38
C SER A 58 -22.33 -12.39 -0.88
N LEU A 59 -22.44 -11.63 -1.97
CA LEU A 59 -23.71 -11.30 -2.63
C LEU A 59 -24.13 -12.37 -3.64
N LEU A 60 -23.24 -13.29 -3.99
CA LEU A 60 -23.49 -14.36 -4.94
C LEU A 60 -23.83 -15.64 -4.17
N HIS A 61 -25.12 -15.99 -4.13
CA HIS A 61 -25.56 -17.29 -3.63
C HIS A 61 -25.43 -18.30 -4.77
N VAL A 62 -24.26 -18.93 -4.87
CA VAL A 62 -24.00 -19.97 -5.88
C VAL A 62 -24.05 -21.33 -5.18
N ASP A 63 -25.16 -22.03 -5.36
CA ASP A 63 -25.37 -23.35 -4.76
C ASP A 63 -24.54 -24.45 -5.45
N THR A 64 -24.16 -24.25 -6.72
CA THR A 64 -23.29 -25.18 -7.46
C THR A 64 -22.55 -24.45 -8.58
N LEU A 65 -21.21 -24.53 -8.59
CA LEU A 65 -20.37 -24.08 -9.70
C LEU A 65 -20.05 -25.30 -10.57
N GLU A 66 -20.55 -25.33 -11.79
CA GLU A 66 -20.18 -26.38 -12.73
C GLU A 66 -18.71 -26.21 -13.14
N LEU A 67 -17.93 -27.26 -12.89
CA LEU A 67 -16.53 -27.31 -13.30
C LEU A 67 -16.47 -27.57 -14.80
N PRO A 68 -15.68 -26.80 -15.57
CA PRO A 68 -15.54 -27.03 -17.00
C PRO A 68 -14.88 -28.39 -17.26
N SER A 69 -15.32 -29.04 -18.34
CA SER A 69 -14.72 -30.28 -18.84
C SER A 69 -13.25 -30.06 -19.16
N LYS A 70 -12.42 -31.01 -18.74
CA LYS A 70 -10.97 -31.03 -18.94
C LYS A 70 -10.56 -31.00 -20.41
#